data_AF-W1XFZ5-F1
#
_entry.id   AF-W1XFZ5-F1
#
_cell.length_a   1.000
_cell.length_b   1.000
_cell.length_c   1.000
_cell.angle_alpha   90.00
_cell.angle_beta   90.00
_cell.angle_gamma   90.00
#
_symmetry.space_group_name_H-M   'P 1'
#
loop_
_entity.id
_entity.type
_entity.pdbx_description
1 polymer ?
#
loop_
_entity_poly.entity_id
_entity_poly.type
_entity_poly.pdbx_seq_one_letter_code
_entity_poly.pdbx_strand_id
1 'polypeptide(L)'
;TFTPAACNRLDRNTSGIIMYGKTFEGLKCINEAIREDEVKKYYYTLAKGKVKSGLYEGYIVKNPETNISTVYDKEVKNSKRIAMDVNV
;
A
#
# COMPACT_ATOMS: atom_id res chain seq x y z
N THR A 1 -21.59 -6.60 20.90
CA THR A 1 -21.89 -5.65 19.80
C THR A 1 -20.63 -5.44 19.00
N PHE A 2 -20.68 -5.51 17.68
CA PHE A 2 -19.51 -5.28 16.81
C PHE A 2 -19.32 -3.78 16.56
N THR A 3 -18.07 -3.31 16.59
CA THR A 3 -17.71 -1.93 16.25
C THR A 3 -17.12 -1.91 14.84
N PRO A 4 -17.65 -1.09 13.92
CA PRO A 4 -17.07 -0.93 12.59
C PRO A 4 -15.57 -0.58 12.64
N ALA A 5 -14.79 -1.17 11.74
CA ALA A 5 -13.34 -0.98 11.70
C ALA A 5 -12.84 -0.80 10.26
N ALA A 6 -11.71 -0.12 10.12
CA ALA A 6 -11.08 0.13 8.82
C ALA A 6 -10.41 -1.14 8.28
N CYS A 7 -10.56 -1.40 6.98
CA CYS A 7 -9.92 -2.52 6.28
C CYS A 7 -8.59 -2.12 5.63
N ASN A 8 -8.34 -0.83 5.45
CA ASN A 8 -7.08 -0.29 4.94
C ASN A 8 -6.75 1.05 5.59
N ARG A 9 -5.52 1.51 5.38
CA ARG A 9 -5.02 2.81 5.81
C ARG A 9 -4.45 3.57 4.63
N LEU A 10 -4.47 4.89 4.74
CA LEU A 10 -3.71 5.82 3.92
C LEU A 10 -2.73 6.58 4.83
N ASP A 11 -1.65 7.08 4.25
CA ASP A 11 -0.74 7.97 4.96
C ASP A 11 -1.41 9.32 5.21
N ARG A 12 -0.94 10.03 6.24
CA ARG A 12 -1.56 11.28 6.73
C ARG A 12 -1.77 12.33 5.63
N ASN A 13 -0.86 12.38 4.64
CA ASN A 13 -0.90 13.36 3.55
C ASN A 13 -1.39 12.77 2.23
N THR A 14 -1.94 11.55 2.25
CA THR A 14 -2.50 10.88 1.08
C THR A 14 -4.03 10.90 1.18
N SER A 15 -4.68 11.57 0.24
CA SER A 15 -6.13 11.51 0.09
C SER A 15 -6.54 10.24 -0.68
N GLY A 16 -7.78 9.80 -0.49
CA GLY A 16 -8.33 8.68 -1.25
C GLY A 16 -9.38 7.88 -0.50
N ILE A 17 -9.52 6.62 -0.93
CA ILE A 17 -10.59 5.72 -0.48
C ILE A 17 -10.12 4.91 0.73
N ILE A 18 -10.92 4.92 1.80
CA ILE A 18 -10.81 4.01 2.94
C ILE A 18 -12.07 3.16 3.01
N MET A 19 -11.90 1.85 3.15
CA MET A 19 -12.99 0.90 3.33
C MET A 19 -13.19 0.59 4.82
N TYR A 20 -14.45 0.52 5.25
CA TYR A 20 -14.83 0.12 6.61
C TYR A 20 -15.80 -1.06 6.58
N GLY A 21 -15.49 -2.10 7.35
CA GLY A 21 -16.43 -3.20 7.60
C GLY A 21 -17.47 -2.77 8.63
N LYS A 22 -18.75 -2.72 8.24
CA LYS A 22 -19.87 -2.37 9.15
C LYS A 22 -20.34 -3.54 10.01
N THR A 23 -20.06 -4.78 9.59
CA THR A 23 -20.31 -6.02 10.33
C THR A 23 -19.02 -6.81 10.45
N PHE A 24 -18.98 -7.79 11.37
CA PHE A 24 -17.82 -8.64 11.56
C PHE A 24 -17.51 -9.47 10.29
N GLU A 25 -18.54 -10.01 9.68
CA GLU A 25 -18.48 -10.81 8.45
C GLU A 25 -17.96 -9.96 7.28
N GLY A 26 -18.46 -8.73 7.14
CA GLY A 26 -18.01 -7.81 6.10
C GLY A 26 -16.56 -7.38 6.29
N LEU A 27 -16.15 -7.07 7.53
CA LEU A 27 -14.75 -6.77 7.85
C LEU A 27 -13.84 -7.95 7.49
N LYS A 28 -14.22 -9.17 7.90
CA LYS A 28 -13.46 -10.39 7.63
C LYS A 28 -13.31 -10.64 6.13
N CYS A 29 -14.41 -10.57 5.38
CA CYS A 29 -14.42 -10.79 3.93
C CYS A 29 -13.53 -9.78 3.18
N ILE A 30 -13.63 -8.48 3.49
CA ILE A 30 -12.80 -7.46 2.83
C ILE A 30 -11.32 -7.65 3.18
N ASN A 31 -10.99 -7.96 4.44
CA ASN A 31 -9.60 -8.20 4.84
C ASN A 31 -9.01 -9.45 4.17
N GLU A 32 -9.80 -10.50 3.99
CA GLU A 32 -9.39 -11.69 3.25
C GLU A 32 -9.12 -11.36 1.78
N ALA A 33 -10.02 -10.65 1.10
CA ALA A 33 -9.83 -10.23 -0.29
C ALA A 33 -8.59 -9.33 -0.47
N ILE A 34 -8.28 -8.45 0.49
CA ILE A 34 -7.06 -7.64 0.47
C ILE A 34 -5.81 -8.52 0.66
N ARG A 35 -5.87 -9.53 1.54
CA ARG A 35 -4.76 -10.43 1.85
C ARG A 35 -4.41 -11.35 0.68
N GLU A 36 -5.42 -11.77 -0.09
CA GLU A 36 -5.29 -12.62 -1.28
C GLU A 36 -5.08 -11.82 -2.57
N ASP A 37 -4.85 -10.50 -2.48
CA ASP A 37 -4.61 -9.60 -3.63
C ASP A 37 -5.76 -9.54 -4.65
N GLU A 38 -7.00 -9.80 -4.21
CA GLU A 38 -8.21 -9.72 -5.04
C GLU A 38 -8.72 -8.27 -5.21
N VAL A 39 -8.18 -7.34 -4.40
CA VAL A 39 -8.57 -5.92 -4.40
C VAL A 39 -7.50 -5.08 -5.09
N LYS A 40 -7.79 -4.64 -6.31
CA LYS A 40 -6.93 -3.68 -7.05
C LYS A 40 -7.09 -2.27 -6.50
N LYS A 41 -5.97 -1.61 -6.20
CA LYS A 41 -5.92 -0.24 -5.66
C LYS A 41 -5.18 0.66 -6.63
N TYR A 42 -5.85 1.71 -7.10
CA TYR A 42 -5.31 2.67 -8.04
C TYR A 42 -5.12 4.03 -7.37
N TYR A 43 -3.99 4.68 -7.66
CA TYR A 43 -3.62 5.97 -7.08
C TYR A 43 -3.22 6.93 -8.19
N TYR A 44 -3.57 8.19 -8.02
CA TYR A 44 -3.06 9.28 -8.84
C TYR A 44 -1.94 10.01 -8.10
N THR A 45 -0.93 10.42 -8.86
CA THR A 45 0.20 11.19 -8.32
C THR A 45 0.65 12.23 -9.32
N LEU A 46 1.12 13.37 -8.82
CA LEU A 46 1.86 14.35 -9.60
C LEU A 46 3.35 14.17 -9.28
N ALA A 47 4.10 13.64 -10.23
CA ALA A 47 5.53 13.40 -10.08
C ALA A 47 6.37 14.54 -10.67
N LYS A 48 7.50 14.86 -10.03
CA LYS A 48 8.49 15.81 -10.57
C LYS A 48 9.36 15.10 -11.61
N GLY A 49 9.41 15.65 -12.82
CA GLY A 49 10.22 15.12 -13.92
C GLY A 49 9.38 14.38 -14.97
N LYS A 50 10.05 13.64 -15.85
CA LYS A 50 9.39 12.82 -16.88
C LYS A 50 9.39 11.36 -16.45
N VAL A 51 8.22 10.79 -16.29
CA VAL A 51 8.00 9.36 -15.98
C VAL A 51 7.53 8.66 -17.25
N LYS A 52 7.90 7.40 -17.44
CA LYS A 52 7.42 6.56 -18.54
C LYS A 52 6.50 5.49 -17.98
N SER A 53 5.55 5.01 -18.77
CA SER A 53 4.74 3.86 -18.37
C SER A 53 5.61 2.60 -18.26
N GLY A 54 5.31 1.74 -17.27
CA GLY A 54 6.02 0.48 -17.05
C GLY A 54 6.01 0.03 -15.59
N LEU A 55 6.62 -1.13 -15.36
CA LEU A 55 6.81 -1.69 -14.02
C LEU A 55 8.04 -1.05 -13.36
N TYR A 56 7.84 -0.41 -12.21
CA TYR A 56 8.90 0.12 -11.37
C TYR A 56 9.09 -0.79 -10.16
N GLU A 57 10.33 -1.20 -9.92
CA GLU A 57 10.69 -2.12 -8.86
C GLU A 57 11.73 -1.51 -7.92
N GLY A 58 11.72 -1.93 -6.67
CA GLY A 58 12.70 -1.52 -5.67
C GLY A 58 12.61 -2.36 -4.41
N TYR A 59 13.38 -1.97 -3.41
CA TYR A 59 13.51 -2.69 -2.15
C TYR A 59 13.33 -1.73 -0.98
N ILE A 60 12.52 -2.11 0.00
CA ILE A 60 12.21 -1.26 1.16
C ILE A 60 12.67 -1.91 2.46
N VAL A 61 13.33 -1.13 3.32
CA VAL A 61 13.70 -1.51 4.68
C VAL A 61 13.00 -0.60 5.67
N LYS A 62 12.35 -1.17 6.67
CA LYS A 62 11.76 -0.41 7.78
C LYS A 62 12.70 -0.43 8.97
N ASN A 63 13.09 0.75 9.44
CA ASN A 63 13.78 0.90 10.73
C ASN A 63 12.72 0.88 11.86
N PRO A 64 12.75 -0.11 12.77
CA PRO A 64 11.76 -0.21 13.84
C PRO A 64 11.95 0.83 14.95
N GLU A 65 13.16 1.35 15.15
CA GLU A 65 13.48 2.35 16.18
C GLU A 65 12.95 3.73 15.80
N THR A 66 13.12 4.13 14.53
CA THR A 66 12.66 5.43 14.03
C THR A 66 11.30 5.36 13.33
N ASN A 67 10.81 4.14 13.05
CA ASN A 67 9.60 3.87 12.27
C ASN A 67 9.64 4.47 10.84
N ILE A 68 10.84 4.70 10.30
CA ILE A 68 11.08 5.22 8.94
C ILE A 68 11.29 4.06 7.97
N SER A 69 10.76 4.19 6.75
CA SER A 69 11.02 3.24 5.67
C SER A 69 11.92 3.88 4.60
N THR A 70 13.00 3.19 4.24
CA THR A 70 13.98 3.65 3.24
C THR A 70 13.92 2.73 2.02
N VAL A 71 13.90 3.33 0.82
CA VAL A 71 13.86 2.62 -0.47
C VAL A 71 15.25 2.56 -1.09
N TYR A 72 15.57 1.42 -1.72
CA TYR A 72 16.82 1.11 -2.38
C TYR A 72 16.55 0.53 -3.78
N ASP A 73 17.41 0.86 -4.75
CA ASP A 73 17.31 0.32 -6.12
C ASP A 73 17.74 -1.15 -6.22
N LYS A 74 18.54 -1.63 -5.25
CA LYS A 74 19.06 -3.00 -5.19
C LYS A 74 18.70 -3.66 -3.87
N GLU A 75 18.66 -4.98 -3.88
CA GLU A 75 18.40 -5.78 -2.70
C GLU A 75 19.45 -5.52 -1.61
N VAL A 76 18.98 -5.26 -0.40
CA VAL A 76 19.82 -5.13 0.80
C VAL A 76 19.30 -6.05 1.90
N LYS A 77 20.15 -6.33 2.90
CA LYS A 77 19.80 -7.20 4.02
C LYS A 77 18.48 -6.76 4.67
N ASN A 78 17.56 -7.72 4.89
CA ASN A 78 16.24 -7.51 5.50
C ASN A 78 15.29 -6.59 4.71
N SER A 79 15.57 -6.33 3.42
CA SER A 79 14.65 -5.59 2.58
C SER A 79 13.49 -6.46 2.08
N LYS A 80 12.38 -5.80 1.76
CA LYS A 80 11.25 -6.39 1.05
C LYS A 80 11.20 -5.83 -0.36
N ARG A 81 11.04 -6.69 -1.36
CA ARG A 81 10.78 -6.23 -2.75
C ARG A 81 9.42 -5.54 -2.81
N ILE A 82 9.38 -4.43 -3.52
CA ILE A 82 8.17 -3.65 -3.84
C ILE A 82 8.14 -3.40 -5.33
N ALA A 83 6.93 -3.37 -5.92
CA ALA A 83 6.74 -3.10 -7.33
C ALA A 83 5.43 -2.34 -7.56
N MET A 84 5.41 -1.48 -8.58
CA MET A 84 4.23 -0.73 -8.99
C MET A 84 4.21 -0.58 -10.50
N ASP A 85 3.08 -0.93 -11.11
CA ASP A 85 2.81 -0.59 -12.50
C ASP A 85 2.39 0.87 -12.60
N VAL A 86 3.09 1.65 -13.42
CA VAL A 86 2.83 3.06 -13.65
C VAL A 86 2.32 3.25 -15.06
N ASN A 87 1.20 3.94 -15.20
CA ASN A 87 0.61 4.33 -16.47
C ASN A 87 0.55 5.87 -16.52
N VAL A 88 1.23 6.46 -17.51
CA VAL A 88 1.31 7.91 -17.76
C VAL A 88 0.48 8.27 -18.98
#